data_AF-A0A3G9J0H5-F1
#
_entry.id   AF-A0A3G9J0H5-F1
#
_cell.length_a   1.000
_cell.length_b   1.000
_cell.length_c   1.000
_cell.angle_alpha   90.00
_cell.angle_beta   90.00
_cell.angle_gamma   90.00
#
_symmetry.space_group_name_H-M   'P 1'
#
loop_
_entity.id
_entity.type
_entity.pdbx_description
1 polymer ?
#
loop_
_entity_poly.entity_id
_entity_poly.type
_entity_poly.pdbx_seq_one_letter_code
_entity_poly.pdbx_strand_id
1 'polypeptide(L)'
;MAATATVAVAATVLASRARDAREEVLEAPDEPVQEPSVAPEPIIRSTERRRTEPIPGRRARRPHIPKRRRDRQPGMVAAVLMLVVGVVLAVPWYLPGFGGYVHDVGMGLHHLFIPAGPAVVRDPAVLTTEPADSTPPAPDRTPGVPVSLQVPLLQVDSTVVPISGDSGELLPPDDPQMIGWWKQGPRPGSSEGAAVLTGHTVHFGGGAFDHLSYLKVGNHFTIRTTRGSIRYVVVRLHKYGTGELSRDATSLFQLTGPPRVLLVTCSGWNGHIYLENTVVTGVPA
;
A
#
# COMPACT_ATOMS: atom_id res chain seq x y z
N MET A 1 -0.59 22.83 10.83
CA MET A 1 0.25 21.66 11.16
C MET A 1 -0.21 20.52 10.28
N ALA A 2 0.71 19.92 9.53
CA ALA A 2 0.43 18.76 8.70
C ALA A 2 -0.04 17.60 9.60
N ALA A 3 -1.29 17.18 9.49
CA ALA A 3 -1.72 15.94 10.15
C ALA A 3 -1.23 14.77 9.29
N THR A 4 0.02 14.40 9.51
CA THR A 4 0.62 13.19 8.94
C THR A 4 0.00 11.99 9.66
N ALA A 5 -0.63 11.10 8.91
CA ALA A 5 -1.26 9.91 9.46
C ALA A 5 -0.21 8.83 9.69
N THR A 6 -0.09 8.38 10.93
CA THR A 6 0.73 7.23 11.29
C THR A 6 -0.06 5.95 11.04
N VAL A 7 0.47 5.07 10.18
CA VAL A 7 -0.06 3.71 10.05
C VAL A 7 0.41 2.91 11.27
N ALA A 8 -0.31 2.99 12.38
CA ALA A 8 -0.07 2.14 13.54
C ALA A 8 -0.63 0.73 13.25
N VAL A 9 0.03 -0.07 12.41
CA VAL A 9 -0.31 -1.50 12.34
C VAL A 9 0.32 -2.19 13.51
N ALA A 10 -0.47 -2.78 14.42
CA ALA A 10 0.05 -3.51 15.56
C ALA A 10 1.01 -4.64 15.12
N ALA A 11 2.32 -4.36 15.13
CA ALA A 11 3.41 -5.27 14.85
C ALA A 11 3.80 -6.12 16.06
N THR A 12 3.17 -5.90 17.22
CA THR A 12 3.46 -6.63 18.47
C THR A 12 3.30 -8.16 18.32
N VAL A 13 2.46 -8.64 17.39
CA VAL A 13 2.33 -10.09 17.09
C VAL A 13 3.33 -10.56 16.03
N LEU A 14 3.85 -9.65 15.21
CA LEU A 14 4.74 -9.96 14.08
C LEU A 14 6.21 -10.03 14.52
N ALA A 15 6.63 -9.19 15.47
CA ALA A 15 7.99 -9.17 15.98
C ALA A 15 8.30 -10.37 16.89
N SER A 16 7.32 -10.91 17.63
CA SER A 16 7.52 -12.10 18.47
C SER A 16 7.72 -13.35 17.61
N ARG A 17 6.85 -13.59 16.62
CA ARG A 17 6.96 -14.77 15.74
C ARG A 17 8.19 -14.76 14.82
N ALA A 18 8.66 -13.60 14.39
CA ALA A 18 9.91 -13.52 13.62
C ALA A 18 11.15 -13.83 14.47
N ARG A 19 11.10 -13.58 15.79
CA ARG A 19 12.13 -14.02 16.73
C ARG A 19 12.02 -15.51 16.99
N ASP A 20 10.82 -16.00 17.31
CA ASP A 20 10.58 -17.42 17.61
C ASP A 20 10.94 -18.33 16.42
N ALA A 21 10.55 -17.96 15.19
CA ALA A 21 10.90 -18.73 13.97
C ALA A 21 12.41 -18.71 13.67
N ARG A 22 13.16 -17.72 14.18
CA ARG A 22 14.61 -17.66 14.01
C ARG A 22 15.33 -18.49 15.08
N GLU A 23 14.77 -18.59 16.28
CA GLU A 23 15.27 -19.50 17.31
C GLU A 23 14.94 -20.95 16.97
N GLU A 24 13.74 -21.25 16.46
CA GLU A 24 13.35 -22.60 16.01
C GLU A 24 14.21 -23.15 14.86
N VAL A 25 14.70 -22.27 13.97
CA VAL A 25 15.65 -22.65 12.89
C VAL A 25 17.08 -22.82 13.41
N LEU A 26 17.43 -22.18 14.54
CA LEU A 26 18.71 -22.43 15.22
C LEU A 26 18.65 -23.70 16.11
N GLU A 27 17.45 -24.13 16.51
CA GLU A 27 17.20 -25.11 17.57
C GLU A 27 16.38 -26.32 17.08
N ALA A 28 16.90 -27.08 16.10
CA ALA A 28 16.33 -28.36 15.66
C ALA A 28 17.44 -29.46 15.64
N PRO A 29 17.15 -30.72 16.01
CA PRO A 29 17.41 -31.21 17.36
C PRO A 29 18.43 -32.36 17.42
N ASP A 30 19.12 -32.50 18.56
CA ASP A 30 19.67 -33.79 19.00
C ASP A 30 18.61 -34.46 19.90
N GLU A 31 18.17 -35.67 19.54
CA GLU A 31 17.13 -36.44 20.23
C GLU A 31 17.71 -37.24 21.44
N PRO A 32 16.90 -37.98 22.22
CA PRO A 32 16.33 -37.58 23.50
C PRO A 32 16.93 -38.32 24.71
N VAL A 33 16.82 -37.73 25.92
CA VAL A 33 17.07 -38.46 27.18
C VAL A 33 15.96 -38.20 28.21
N GLN A 34 15.13 -39.23 28.38
CA GLN A 34 14.45 -39.73 29.59
C GLN A 34 14.00 -38.78 30.71
N GLU A 35 12.68 -38.76 30.94
CA GLU A 35 12.04 -38.44 32.22
C GLU A 35 12.54 -39.33 33.37
N PRO A 36 12.51 -38.80 34.60
CA PRO A 36 11.74 -39.51 35.62
C PRO A 36 10.90 -38.60 36.56
N SER A 37 9.63 -39.00 36.71
CA SER A 37 8.96 -39.38 37.97
C SER A 37 8.87 -38.39 39.17
N VAL A 38 7.69 -37.75 39.28
CA VAL A 38 6.74 -37.71 40.43
C VAL A 38 7.02 -36.92 41.75
N ALA A 39 6.03 -36.02 42.04
CA ALA A 39 5.38 -35.58 43.31
C ALA A 39 5.98 -34.46 44.21
N PRO A 40 5.17 -33.82 45.10
CA PRO A 40 3.85 -33.18 44.91
C PRO A 40 3.78 -31.72 45.46
N GLU A 41 2.67 -31.03 45.18
CA GLU A 41 2.31 -29.65 45.61
C GLU A 41 2.42 -29.34 47.11
N PRO A 42 2.50 -28.03 47.46
CA PRO A 42 1.70 -27.52 48.56
C PRO A 42 0.78 -26.35 48.18
N ILE A 43 -0.46 -26.53 48.63
CA ILE A 43 -1.58 -25.62 48.79
C ILE A 43 -1.14 -24.24 49.33
N ILE A 44 -1.48 -23.15 48.60
CA ILE A 44 -1.49 -21.80 49.17
C ILE A 44 -2.88 -21.16 49.03
N ARG A 45 -3.32 -20.69 50.20
CA ARG A 45 -4.63 -20.19 50.60
C ARG A 45 -5.17 -19.05 49.74
N SER A 46 -6.46 -19.18 49.42
CA SER A 46 -7.34 -18.13 48.93
C SER A 46 -7.35 -16.91 49.86
N THR A 47 -6.81 -15.77 49.41
CA THR A 47 -7.06 -14.48 50.05
C THR A 47 -8.35 -13.87 49.50
N GLU A 48 -9.32 -13.80 50.41
CA GLU A 48 -10.65 -13.23 50.31
C GLU A 48 -10.63 -11.78 49.75
N ARG A 49 -11.17 -11.61 48.54
CA ARG A 49 -11.33 -10.30 47.91
C ARG A 49 -12.53 -9.60 48.54
N ARG A 50 -12.26 -8.58 49.35
CA ARG A 50 -13.24 -7.65 49.94
C ARG A 50 -14.29 -7.22 48.92
N ARG A 51 -15.54 -7.46 49.30
CA ARG A 51 -16.76 -6.92 48.71
C ARG A 51 -16.79 -5.41 48.98
N THR A 52 -16.60 -4.58 47.95
CA THR A 52 -16.86 -3.14 48.04
C THR A 52 -18.35 -2.89 47.85
N GLU A 53 -19.02 -2.37 48.89
CA GLU A 53 -20.39 -1.88 48.81
C GLU A 53 -20.51 -0.64 47.91
N PRO A 54 -21.65 -0.44 47.21
CA PRO A 54 -21.90 0.76 46.43
C PRO A 54 -22.45 1.89 47.32
N ILE A 55 -21.79 3.04 47.28
CA ILE A 55 -22.25 4.30 47.90
C ILE A 55 -23.46 4.85 47.13
N PRO A 56 -24.63 5.07 47.77
CA PRO A 56 -25.78 5.67 47.10
C PRO A 56 -25.74 7.20 47.17
N GLY A 57 -26.01 7.84 46.03
CA GLY A 57 -26.56 9.20 46.00
C GLY A 57 -25.62 10.32 45.57
N ARG A 58 -25.47 10.54 44.26
CA ARG A 58 -25.32 11.89 43.68
C ARG A 58 -26.11 11.99 42.37
N ARG A 59 -27.16 12.80 42.38
CA ARG A 59 -27.91 13.19 41.17
C ARG A 59 -27.01 14.04 40.29
N ALA A 60 -26.66 13.55 39.10
CA ALA A 60 -25.94 14.32 38.10
C ALA A 60 -26.87 15.38 37.47
N ARG A 61 -26.56 16.66 37.66
CA ARG A 61 -27.18 17.77 36.91
C ARG A 61 -26.65 17.73 35.47
N ARG A 62 -27.56 17.68 34.48
CA ARG A 62 -27.23 17.80 33.06
C ARG A 62 -26.77 19.23 32.74
N PRO A 63 -25.63 19.46 32.06
CA PRO A 63 -25.26 20.79 31.58
C PRO A 63 -26.01 21.13 30.29
N HIS A 64 -26.42 22.40 30.19
CA HIS A 64 -27.13 22.98 29.05
C HIS A 64 -26.12 23.37 27.96
N ILE A 65 -26.25 22.82 26.75
CA ILE A 65 -25.37 23.11 25.61
C ILE A 65 -26.01 24.23 24.77
N PRO A 66 -25.40 25.42 24.63
CA PRO A 66 -25.93 26.47 23.76
C PRO A 66 -25.65 26.16 22.29
N LYS A 67 -26.69 26.27 21.44
CA LYS A 67 -26.57 26.12 19.97
C LYS A 67 -25.82 27.32 19.38
N ARG A 68 -24.59 27.09 18.91
CA ARG A 68 -23.79 28.07 18.18
C ARG A 68 -24.33 28.23 16.75
N ARG A 69 -24.89 29.41 16.41
CA ARG A 69 -25.22 29.79 15.03
C ARG A 69 -23.95 29.76 14.19
N ARG A 70 -24.00 29.06 13.05
CA ARG A 70 -22.92 28.97 12.08
C ARG A 70 -23.16 30.03 11.02
N ASP A 71 -22.52 31.19 11.19
CA ASP A 71 -22.44 32.19 10.12
C ASP A 71 -21.57 31.62 8.99
N ARG A 72 -22.22 31.33 7.86
CA ARG A 72 -21.57 31.02 6.59
C ARG A 72 -21.21 32.36 5.96
N GLN A 73 -19.92 32.64 5.75
CA GLN A 73 -19.45 33.79 4.99
C GLN A 73 -19.24 33.40 3.52
N PRO A 74 -20.22 33.66 2.61
CA PRO A 74 -20.15 33.26 1.20
C PRO A 74 -19.08 34.01 0.38
N GLY A 75 -18.47 35.08 0.91
CA GLY A 75 -17.52 35.91 0.18
C GLY A 75 -16.17 35.23 -0.13
N MET A 76 -15.73 34.27 0.67
CA MET A 76 -14.39 33.69 0.54
C MET A 76 -14.27 32.72 -0.65
N VAL A 77 -15.35 32.00 -0.98
CA VAL A 77 -15.36 31.05 -2.11
C VAL A 77 -15.33 31.78 -3.45
N ALA A 78 -16.05 32.90 -3.56
CA ALA A 78 -16.05 33.72 -4.76
C ALA A 78 -14.68 34.36 -5.02
N ALA A 79 -13.98 34.80 -3.97
CA ALA A 79 -12.64 35.37 -4.09
C ALA A 79 -11.60 34.35 -4.60
N VAL A 80 -11.64 33.11 -4.11
CA VAL A 80 -10.73 32.05 -4.56
C VAL A 80 -11.00 31.65 -6.02
N LEU A 81 -12.27 31.57 -6.43
CA LEU A 81 -12.64 31.28 -7.82
C LEU A 81 -12.12 32.35 -8.79
N MET A 82 -12.24 33.63 -8.44
CA MET A 82 -11.72 34.72 -9.29
C MET A 82 -10.19 34.68 -9.42
N LEU A 83 -9.49 34.34 -8.34
CA LEU A 83 -8.03 34.22 -8.37
C LEU A 83 -7.55 33.07 -9.27
N VAL A 84 -8.21 31.91 -9.20
CA VAL A 84 -7.87 30.74 -10.06
C VAL A 84 -8.11 31.05 -11.54
N VAL A 85 -9.23 31.69 -11.89
CA VAL A 85 -9.53 32.08 -13.27
C VAL A 85 -8.49 33.07 -13.81
N GLY A 86 -8.09 34.06 -13.00
CA GLY A 86 -7.06 35.03 -13.38
C GLY A 86 -5.71 34.36 -13.69
N VAL A 87 -5.28 33.40 -12.86
CA VAL A 87 -4.02 32.68 -13.07
C VAL A 87 -4.08 31.81 -14.33
N VAL A 88 -5.17 31.06 -14.53
CA VAL A 88 -5.32 30.18 -15.71
C VAL A 88 -5.31 30.99 -17.02
N LEU A 89 -5.89 32.18 -17.05
CA LEU A 89 -5.89 33.04 -18.25
C LEU A 89 -4.56 33.76 -18.47
N ALA A 90 -3.76 33.99 -17.42
CA ALA A 90 -2.48 34.67 -17.53
C ALA A 90 -1.34 33.73 -17.94
N VAL A 91 -1.34 32.48 -17.48
CA VAL A 91 -0.26 31.49 -17.70
C VAL A 91 0.16 31.32 -19.18
N PRO A 92 -0.75 31.31 -20.17
CA PRO A 92 -0.37 31.19 -21.59
C PRO A 92 0.50 32.35 -22.10
N TRP A 93 0.44 33.53 -21.49
CA TRP A 93 1.21 34.71 -21.90
C TRP A 93 2.65 34.71 -21.37
N TYR A 94 2.91 33.97 -20.29
CA TYR A 94 4.20 33.98 -19.60
C TYR A 94 5.07 32.75 -19.89
N LEU A 95 4.57 31.75 -20.62
CA LEU A 95 5.36 30.60 -21.08
C LEU A 95 5.40 30.51 -22.62
N PRO A 96 6.47 30.99 -23.29
CA PRO A 96 6.68 30.73 -24.70
C PRO A 96 6.91 29.23 -24.92
N GLY A 97 5.95 28.56 -25.58
CA GLY A 97 6.01 27.13 -25.90
C GLY A 97 4.68 26.37 -25.79
N PHE A 98 3.63 26.96 -25.22
CA PHE A 98 2.34 26.29 -25.01
C PHE A 98 1.34 26.40 -26.19
N GLY A 99 1.72 27.07 -27.28
CA GLY A 99 0.85 27.32 -28.46
C GLY A 99 0.85 26.22 -29.54
N GLY A 100 1.54 25.09 -29.33
CA GLY A 100 1.73 24.07 -30.38
C GLY A 100 0.72 22.91 -30.41
N TYR A 101 -0.23 22.85 -29.46
CA TYR A 101 -1.01 21.63 -29.21
C TYR A 101 -2.47 21.70 -29.64
N VAL A 102 -2.80 22.41 -30.71
CA VAL A 102 -4.13 22.33 -31.35
C VAL A 102 -4.04 22.64 -32.84
N HIS A 103 -3.18 21.99 -33.62
CA HIS A 103 -3.21 22.14 -35.10
C HIS A 103 -2.58 20.90 -35.78
N ASP A 104 -3.03 19.68 -35.45
CA ASP A 104 -2.77 18.54 -36.35
C ASP A 104 -3.81 17.41 -36.21
N VAL A 105 -5.05 17.73 -36.58
CA VAL A 105 -6.02 16.74 -37.07
C VAL A 105 -6.58 17.27 -38.38
N GLY A 106 -5.67 17.43 -39.36
CA GLY A 106 -6.01 17.72 -40.74
C GLY A 106 -6.10 16.43 -41.53
N MET A 107 -7.32 16.01 -41.84
CA MET A 107 -7.60 14.99 -42.85
C MET A 107 -6.91 15.37 -44.18
N GLY A 108 -5.91 14.60 -44.58
CA GLY A 108 -5.28 14.68 -45.90
C GLY A 108 -5.78 13.57 -46.82
N LEU A 109 -6.98 13.73 -47.37
CA LEU A 109 -7.52 12.92 -48.47
C LEU A 109 -7.10 13.57 -49.80
N HIS A 110 -5.95 13.18 -50.35
CA HIS A 110 -5.59 13.46 -51.73
C HIS A 110 -4.87 12.25 -52.35
N HIS A 111 -5.57 11.60 -53.30
CA HIS A 111 -5.11 11.20 -54.65
C HIS A 111 -3.64 10.72 -54.82
N LEU A 112 -3.28 9.72 -55.61
CA LEU A 112 -3.88 8.76 -56.54
C LEU A 112 -2.64 7.98 -57.08
N PHE A 113 -2.85 6.81 -57.68
CA PHE A 113 -1.92 6.14 -58.61
C PHE A 113 -0.75 5.32 -58.01
N ILE A 114 -0.97 4.00 -57.93
CA ILE A 114 0.09 2.99 -57.99
C ILE A 114 -0.19 2.14 -59.25
N PRO A 115 0.72 2.10 -60.25
CA PRO A 115 0.52 1.23 -61.40
C PRO A 115 0.72 -0.24 -60.99
N ALA A 116 -0.19 -1.10 -61.46
CA ALA A 116 -0.11 -2.53 -61.32
C ALA A 116 1.10 -3.09 -62.08
N GLY A 117 2.11 -3.57 -61.35
CA GLY A 117 3.15 -4.44 -61.89
C GLY A 117 2.63 -5.87 -62.06
N PRO A 118 3.15 -6.67 -63.00
CA PRO A 118 2.63 -8.00 -63.29
C PRO A 118 2.87 -8.94 -62.10
N ALA A 119 1.82 -9.69 -61.76
CA ALA A 119 1.85 -10.73 -60.75
C ALA A 119 2.87 -11.81 -61.12
N VAL A 120 3.98 -11.88 -60.38
CA VAL A 120 4.86 -13.04 -60.39
C VAL A 120 4.20 -14.09 -59.50
N VAL A 121 3.62 -15.10 -60.14
CA VAL A 121 3.24 -16.36 -59.49
C VAL A 121 4.52 -16.97 -58.92
N ARG A 122 4.67 -16.97 -57.59
CA ARG A 122 5.65 -17.79 -56.89
C ARG A 122 4.92 -18.96 -56.25
N ASP A 123 5.38 -20.15 -56.61
CA ASP A 123 4.97 -21.44 -56.05
C ASP A 123 4.86 -21.42 -54.52
N PRO A 124 3.92 -22.17 -53.93
CA PRO A 124 3.87 -22.41 -52.49
C PRO A 124 5.01 -23.37 -52.10
N ALA A 125 6.23 -22.83 -51.98
CA ALA A 125 7.33 -23.55 -51.37
C ALA A 125 7.08 -23.67 -49.86
N VAL A 126 6.72 -24.89 -49.46
CA VAL A 126 7.04 -25.52 -48.16
C VAL A 126 6.81 -24.64 -46.93
N LEU A 127 5.62 -24.79 -46.34
CA LEU A 127 5.40 -24.50 -44.93
C LEU A 127 6.31 -25.43 -44.11
N THR A 128 7.54 -25.01 -43.84
CA THR A 128 8.29 -25.53 -42.71
C THR A 128 7.58 -25.02 -41.47
N THR A 129 6.77 -25.90 -40.86
CA THR A 129 6.24 -25.71 -39.52
C THR A 129 7.42 -25.67 -38.56
N GLU A 130 7.94 -24.48 -38.30
CA GLU A 130 8.79 -24.24 -37.14
C GLU A 130 7.89 -24.39 -35.90
N PRO A 131 8.22 -25.28 -34.94
CA PRO A 131 7.44 -25.40 -33.72
C PRO A 131 7.64 -24.13 -32.91
N ALA A 132 6.68 -23.22 -33.00
CA ALA A 132 6.56 -22.05 -32.15
C ALA A 132 6.14 -22.48 -30.73
N ASP A 133 7.03 -23.18 -30.02
CA ASP A 133 6.95 -23.35 -28.57
C ASP A 133 7.90 -22.36 -27.91
N SER A 134 7.63 -21.08 -28.13
CA SER A 134 8.25 -19.99 -27.39
C SER A 134 7.26 -19.55 -26.32
N THR A 135 7.08 -20.37 -25.28
CA THR A 135 6.50 -19.87 -24.03
C THR A 135 7.37 -18.69 -23.59
N PRO A 136 6.82 -17.47 -23.44
CA PRO A 136 7.60 -16.32 -22.99
C PRO A 136 8.31 -16.68 -21.68
N PRO A 137 9.60 -16.33 -21.53
CA PRO A 137 10.32 -16.61 -20.29
C PRO A 137 9.53 -16.07 -19.11
N ALA A 138 9.35 -16.90 -18.08
CA ALA A 138 8.66 -16.49 -16.87
C ALA A 138 9.32 -15.20 -16.33
N PRO A 139 8.52 -14.20 -15.93
CA PRO A 139 9.08 -12.94 -15.45
C PRO A 139 10.02 -13.20 -14.28
N ASP A 140 11.20 -12.57 -14.32
CA ASP A 140 12.20 -12.71 -13.27
C ASP A 140 11.63 -12.14 -11.96
N ARG A 141 11.46 -13.03 -10.98
CA ARG A 141 10.83 -12.74 -9.67
C ARG A 141 11.85 -12.84 -8.55
N THR A 142 13.14 -12.68 -8.84
CA THR A 142 14.16 -12.90 -7.84
C THR A 142 13.99 -12.00 -6.59
N PRO A 143 13.74 -12.55 -5.38
CA PRO A 143 13.49 -11.76 -4.16
C PRO A 143 14.61 -10.79 -3.80
N GLY A 144 14.39 -9.48 -3.82
CA GLY A 144 15.42 -8.46 -3.62
C GLY A 144 15.05 -7.39 -2.58
N VAL A 145 16.03 -6.59 -2.14
CA VAL A 145 15.74 -5.43 -1.28
C VAL A 145 15.08 -4.36 -2.16
N PRO A 146 13.88 -3.87 -1.83
CA PRO A 146 13.22 -2.85 -2.63
C PRO A 146 13.95 -1.51 -2.52
N VAL A 147 14.05 -0.80 -3.64
CA VAL A 147 14.70 0.51 -3.75
C VAL A 147 13.76 1.60 -4.26
N SER A 148 12.77 1.24 -5.09
CA SER A 148 11.71 2.15 -5.50
C SER A 148 10.41 1.42 -5.82
N LEU A 149 9.30 2.11 -5.68
CA LEU A 149 7.97 1.66 -6.09
C LEU A 149 7.41 2.62 -7.14
N GLN A 150 6.91 2.06 -8.23
CA GLN A 150 6.21 2.80 -9.28
C GLN A 150 4.77 2.36 -9.40
N VAL A 151 3.84 3.30 -9.34
CA VAL A 151 2.41 3.09 -9.58
C VAL A 151 1.96 4.10 -10.64
N PRO A 152 2.09 3.78 -11.95
CA PRO A 152 1.88 4.76 -13.02
C PRO A 152 0.51 5.43 -13.00
N LEU A 153 -0.55 4.66 -12.70
CA LEU A 153 -1.92 5.18 -12.62
C LEU A 153 -2.07 6.31 -11.58
N LEU A 154 -1.28 6.25 -10.51
CA LEU A 154 -1.30 7.22 -9.41
C LEU A 154 -0.20 8.27 -9.51
N GLN A 155 0.64 8.21 -10.56
CA GLN A 155 1.84 9.05 -10.72
C GLN A 155 2.83 8.93 -9.54
N VAL A 156 2.90 7.74 -8.92
CA VAL A 156 3.86 7.47 -7.85
C VAL A 156 5.14 6.93 -8.46
N ASP A 157 6.26 7.58 -8.16
CA ASP A 157 7.62 7.06 -8.32
C ASP A 157 8.42 7.45 -7.07
N SER A 158 8.42 6.56 -6.08
CA SER A 158 8.90 6.86 -4.72
C SER A 158 10.04 5.94 -4.32
N THR A 159 11.01 6.50 -3.59
CA THR A 159 12.07 5.75 -2.92
C THR A 159 11.48 4.85 -1.85
N VAL A 160 11.99 3.61 -1.77
CA VAL A 160 11.65 2.65 -0.73
C VAL A 160 12.83 2.52 0.24
N VAL A 161 12.58 2.68 1.53
CA VAL A 161 13.56 2.55 2.60
C VAL A 161 13.16 1.45 3.59
N PRO A 162 14.11 0.76 4.23
CA PRO A 162 13.79 -0.25 5.22
C PRO A 162 13.25 0.39 6.51
N ILE A 163 12.13 -0.12 7.01
CA ILE A 163 11.53 0.24 8.31
C ILE A 163 11.44 -0.99 9.23
N SER A 164 11.38 -0.72 10.53
CA SER A 164 11.28 -1.71 11.60
C SER A 164 9.91 -1.67 12.26
N GLY A 165 9.38 -2.83 12.65
CA GLY A 165 8.17 -2.94 13.49
C GLY A 165 8.45 -3.06 14.99
N ASP A 166 9.64 -2.65 15.44
CA ASP A 166 10.16 -2.99 16.78
C ASP A 166 9.40 -2.28 17.92
N SER A 167 8.75 -1.14 17.63
CA SER A 167 7.87 -0.42 18.55
C SER A 167 6.49 -1.08 18.71
N GLY A 168 6.27 -2.22 18.07
CA GLY A 168 4.94 -2.82 17.97
C GLY A 168 4.06 -2.12 16.94
N GLU A 169 4.61 -1.24 16.10
CA GLU A 169 3.89 -0.56 15.01
C GLU A 169 4.75 -0.45 13.74
N LEU A 170 4.12 -0.50 12.54
CA LEU A 170 4.79 -0.24 11.26
C LEU A 170 4.64 1.20 10.79
N LEU A 171 5.51 2.06 11.29
CA LEU A 171 5.52 3.48 10.96
C LEU A 171 6.11 3.72 9.55
N PRO A 172 5.43 4.48 8.66
CA PRO A 172 6.06 4.96 7.44
C PRO A 172 7.23 5.93 7.74
N PRO A 173 8.12 6.18 6.77
CA PRO A 173 9.25 7.10 6.94
C PRO A 173 8.81 8.54 7.21
N ASP A 174 9.64 9.32 7.93
CA ASP A 174 9.34 10.72 8.27
C ASP A 174 9.07 11.60 7.05
N ASP A 175 9.74 11.33 5.93
CA ASP A 175 9.44 11.99 4.65
C ASP A 175 8.14 11.41 4.06
N PRO A 176 7.07 12.21 3.94
CA PRO A 176 5.78 11.74 3.42
C PRO A 176 5.82 11.26 1.96
N GLN A 177 6.86 11.62 1.19
CA GLN A 177 7.06 11.16 -0.18
C GLN A 177 7.80 9.81 -0.28
N MET A 178 8.35 9.30 0.83
CA MET A 178 9.03 8.02 0.88
C MET A 178 8.09 6.89 1.31
N ILE A 179 8.47 5.66 0.94
CA ILE A 179 7.77 4.44 1.29
C ILE A 179 8.66 3.58 2.18
N GLY A 180 8.09 3.06 3.26
CA GLY A 180 8.76 2.12 4.15
C GLY A 180 8.47 0.69 3.76
N TRP A 181 9.50 -0.16 3.64
CA TRP A 181 9.34 -1.62 3.55
C TRP A 181 9.67 -2.28 4.90
N TRP A 182 8.78 -3.13 5.40
CA TRP A 182 9.00 -3.87 6.64
C TRP A 182 10.10 -4.92 6.47
N LYS A 183 11.30 -4.61 6.96
CA LYS A 183 12.51 -5.40 6.68
C LYS A 183 12.58 -6.75 7.40
N GLN A 184 11.79 -6.94 8.46
CA GLN A 184 11.69 -8.23 9.17
C GLN A 184 10.75 -9.21 8.45
N GLY A 185 10.02 -8.78 7.43
CA GLY A 185 9.15 -9.63 6.61
C GLY A 185 9.81 -10.14 5.32
N PRO A 186 9.05 -10.89 4.50
CA PRO A 186 9.47 -11.31 3.17
C PRO A 186 9.88 -10.14 2.26
N ARG A 187 10.84 -10.41 1.38
CA ARG A 187 11.26 -9.47 0.33
C ARG A 187 10.28 -9.51 -0.84
N PRO A 188 10.07 -8.40 -1.56
CA PRO A 188 9.39 -8.44 -2.86
C PRO A 188 10.08 -9.45 -3.78
N GLY A 189 9.28 -10.39 -4.31
CA GLY A 189 9.75 -11.52 -5.13
C GLY A 189 9.89 -12.84 -4.36
N SER A 190 9.73 -12.84 -3.04
CA SER A 190 9.71 -14.08 -2.26
C SER A 190 8.64 -15.04 -2.78
N SER A 191 8.96 -16.34 -2.81
CA SER A 191 8.03 -17.41 -3.18
C SER A 191 6.94 -17.63 -2.14
N GLU A 192 7.12 -17.09 -0.93
CA GLU A 192 6.18 -17.21 0.17
C GLU A 192 6.03 -15.91 0.96
N GLY A 193 4.87 -15.78 1.61
CA GLY A 193 4.54 -14.73 2.55
C GLY A 193 4.22 -13.38 1.89
N ALA A 194 4.10 -12.37 2.75
CA ALA A 194 3.67 -11.02 2.37
C ALA A 194 4.79 -9.99 2.58
N ALA A 195 5.30 -9.42 1.48
CA ALA A 195 6.13 -8.23 1.56
C ALA A 195 5.25 -7.00 1.83
N VAL A 196 5.51 -6.29 2.92
CA VAL A 196 4.66 -5.17 3.38
C VAL A 196 5.36 -3.84 3.13
N LEU A 197 4.71 -2.95 2.38
CA LEU A 197 5.16 -1.59 2.12
C LEU A 197 4.11 -0.61 2.63
N THR A 198 4.55 0.45 3.31
CA THR A 198 3.66 1.48 3.85
C THR A 198 4.12 2.88 3.45
N GLY A 199 3.17 3.78 3.26
CA GLY A 199 3.42 5.15 2.84
C GLY A 199 2.36 6.08 3.40
N HIS A 200 2.72 7.36 3.53
CA HIS A 200 1.82 8.36 4.08
C HIS A 200 0.69 8.71 3.11
N THR A 201 -0.48 8.95 3.70
CA THR A 201 -1.54 9.77 3.11
C THR A 201 -1.63 11.05 3.92
N VAL A 202 -1.69 12.18 3.23
CA VAL A 202 -1.70 13.53 3.78
C VAL A 202 -2.92 14.28 3.25
N HIS A 203 -3.78 14.79 4.13
CA HIS A 203 -5.12 15.23 3.75
C HIS A 203 -5.15 16.47 2.86
N PHE A 204 -4.06 17.24 2.81
CA PHE A 204 -3.87 18.38 1.92
C PHE A 204 -2.91 18.06 0.74
N GLY A 205 -2.57 16.79 0.55
CA GLY A 205 -1.64 16.32 -0.46
C GLY A 205 -0.19 16.23 0.02
N GLY A 206 0.64 15.54 -0.77
CA GLY A 206 2.07 15.38 -0.53
C GLY A 206 2.44 14.10 0.21
N GLY A 207 1.54 13.12 0.30
CA GLY A 207 1.85 11.75 0.69
C GLY A 207 2.06 10.85 -0.53
N ALA A 208 3.03 9.94 -0.47
CA ALA A 208 3.30 8.98 -1.53
C ALA A 208 2.07 8.12 -1.88
N PHE A 209 1.20 7.86 -0.90
CA PHE A 209 0.02 7.00 -1.02
C PHE A 209 -1.32 7.74 -0.92
N ASP A 210 -1.34 9.07 -1.11
CA ASP A 210 -2.56 9.89 -1.06
C ASP A 210 -3.73 9.30 -1.87
N HIS A 211 -3.40 8.74 -3.04
CA HIS A 211 -4.37 8.22 -4.00
C HIS A 211 -4.42 6.69 -4.04
N LEU A 212 -3.84 5.97 -3.07
CA LEU A 212 -3.77 4.51 -3.10
C LEU A 212 -5.16 3.85 -3.22
N SER A 213 -6.19 4.48 -2.63
CA SER A 213 -7.58 4.03 -2.70
C SER A 213 -8.23 4.10 -4.09
N TYR A 214 -7.57 4.71 -5.08
CA TYR A 214 -8.03 4.76 -6.47
C TYR A 214 -7.58 3.56 -7.30
N LEU A 215 -6.67 2.73 -6.78
CA LEU A 215 -6.34 1.46 -7.43
C LEU A 215 -7.55 0.54 -7.47
N LYS A 216 -7.58 -0.29 -8.51
CA LYS A 216 -8.59 -1.31 -8.73
C LYS A 216 -7.90 -2.64 -9.04
N VAL A 217 -8.65 -3.73 -8.87
CA VAL A 217 -8.22 -5.05 -9.34
C VAL A 217 -7.87 -4.97 -10.82
N GLY A 218 -6.74 -5.59 -11.19
CA GLY A 218 -6.17 -5.55 -12.53
C GLY A 218 -5.21 -4.38 -12.78
N ASN A 219 -5.13 -3.37 -11.90
CA ASN A 219 -4.10 -2.34 -12.02
C ASN A 219 -2.70 -2.90 -11.70
N HIS A 220 -1.67 -2.25 -12.24
CA HIS A 220 -0.30 -2.69 -12.09
C HIS A 220 0.55 -1.70 -11.31
N PHE A 221 1.55 -2.23 -10.63
CA PHE A 221 2.64 -1.49 -10.03
C PHE A 221 3.93 -2.29 -10.17
N THR A 222 5.07 -1.60 -10.07
CA THR A 222 6.39 -2.21 -10.22
C THR A 222 7.21 -1.89 -9.00
N ILE A 223 7.84 -2.91 -8.41
CA ILE A 223 8.85 -2.73 -7.37
C ILE A 223 10.20 -2.97 -8.00
N ARG A 224 11.05 -1.94 -8.00
CA ARG A 224 12.46 -2.10 -8.33
C ARG A 224 13.19 -2.57 -7.09
N THR A 225 13.97 -3.63 -7.23
CA THR A 225 14.79 -4.20 -6.18
C THR A 225 16.26 -4.16 -6.56
N THR A 226 17.15 -4.49 -5.62
CA THR A 226 18.58 -4.69 -5.88
C THR A 226 18.90 -5.82 -6.86
N ARG A 227 17.91 -6.65 -7.23
CA ARG A 227 18.06 -7.82 -8.10
C ARG A 227 17.28 -7.74 -9.40
N GLY A 228 16.53 -6.65 -9.61
CA GLY A 228 15.70 -6.47 -10.79
C GLY A 228 14.36 -5.82 -10.45
N SER A 229 13.56 -5.57 -11.48
CA SER A 229 12.22 -5.01 -11.34
C SER A 229 11.17 -6.12 -11.42
N ILE A 230 10.25 -6.13 -10.47
CA ILE A 230 9.17 -7.11 -10.41
C ILE A 230 7.85 -6.37 -10.62
N ARG A 231 7.08 -6.80 -11.61
CA ARG A 231 5.75 -6.27 -11.91
C ARG A 231 4.70 -7.05 -11.12
N TYR A 232 3.77 -6.33 -10.53
CA TYR A 232 2.66 -6.86 -9.78
C TYR A 232 1.33 -6.47 -10.42
N VAL A 233 0.31 -7.29 -10.21
CA VAL A 233 -1.08 -6.98 -10.51
C VAL A 233 -1.88 -6.95 -9.22
N VAL A 234 -2.71 -5.92 -9.06
CA VAL A 234 -3.62 -5.77 -7.92
C VAL A 234 -4.72 -6.83 -8.04
N VAL A 235 -4.88 -7.63 -6.99
CA VAL A 235 -5.91 -8.67 -6.91
C VAL A 235 -6.95 -8.38 -5.83
N ARG A 236 -6.63 -7.51 -4.88
CA ARG A 236 -7.57 -7.09 -3.82
C ARG A 236 -7.28 -5.67 -3.39
N LEU A 237 -8.33 -4.91 -3.13
CA LEU A 237 -8.29 -3.68 -2.35
C LEU A 237 -9.29 -3.81 -1.22
N HIS A 238 -8.88 -3.51 0.01
CA HIS A 238 -9.77 -3.53 1.15
C HIS A 238 -9.52 -2.34 2.07
N LYS A 239 -10.60 -1.78 2.60
CA LYS A 239 -10.57 -0.74 3.61
C LYS A 239 -10.90 -1.36 4.96
N TYR A 240 -9.99 -1.23 5.89
CA TYR A 240 -10.14 -1.65 7.27
C TYR A 240 -10.57 -0.44 8.09
N GLY A 241 -11.62 -0.58 8.89
CA GLY A 241 -12.02 0.44 9.86
C GLY A 241 -11.04 0.55 11.02
N THR A 242 -11.34 1.44 11.96
CA THR A 242 -10.50 1.71 13.12
C THR A 242 -10.22 0.43 13.93
N GLY A 243 -8.94 0.06 14.04
CA GLY A 243 -8.48 -1.12 14.79
C GLY A 243 -8.70 -2.47 14.08
N GLU A 244 -9.39 -2.52 12.94
CA GLU A 244 -9.59 -3.77 12.19
C GLU A 244 -8.30 -4.30 11.59
N LEU A 245 -7.49 -3.42 10.98
CA LEU A 245 -6.21 -3.81 10.40
C LEU A 245 -5.29 -4.45 11.45
N SER A 246 -5.25 -3.89 12.66
CA SER A 246 -4.43 -4.43 13.76
C SER A 246 -4.90 -5.80 14.23
N ARG A 247 -6.22 -6.06 14.21
CA ARG A 247 -6.76 -7.40 14.53
C ARG A 247 -6.39 -8.42 13.47
N ASP A 248 -6.40 -8.02 12.20
CA ASP A 248 -6.13 -8.89 11.07
C ASP A 248 -4.64 -8.96 10.69
N ALA A 249 -3.78 -8.14 11.30
CA ALA A 249 -2.37 -8.00 10.95
C ALA A 249 -1.63 -9.34 10.92
N THR A 250 -1.91 -10.24 11.87
CA THR A 250 -1.32 -11.59 11.94
C THR A 250 -1.66 -12.45 10.72
N SER A 251 -2.85 -12.29 10.15
CA SER A 251 -3.28 -13.06 8.96
C SER A 251 -2.86 -12.39 7.65
N LEU A 252 -2.66 -11.07 7.66
CA LEU A 252 -2.25 -10.31 6.50
C LEU A 252 -0.73 -10.35 6.31
N PHE A 253 0.05 -10.08 7.36
CA PHE A 253 1.50 -9.88 7.30
C PHE A 253 2.25 -11.18 7.58
N GLN A 254 1.80 -12.26 6.94
CA GLN A 254 2.36 -13.60 7.13
C GLN A 254 3.78 -13.70 6.55
N LEU A 255 4.65 -14.39 7.28
CA LEU A 255 6.00 -14.72 6.81
C LEU A 255 6.01 -15.89 5.81
N THR A 256 4.97 -16.73 5.85
CA THR A 256 4.76 -17.90 5.00
C THR A 256 3.42 -17.83 4.28
N GLY A 257 3.15 -18.78 3.38
CA GLY A 257 1.90 -18.83 2.61
C GLY A 257 2.01 -18.16 1.24
N PRO A 258 0.89 -17.86 0.55
CA PRO A 258 0.92 -17.41 -0.83
C PRO A 258 1.72 -16.11 -1.04
N PRO A 259 2.58 -16.03 -2.08
CA PRO A 259 3.43 -14.88 -2.32
C PRO A 259 2.60 -13.66 -2.72
N ARG A 260 2.74 -12.58 -1.94
CA ARG A 260 2.01 -11.34 -2.18
C ARG A 260 2.77 -10.11 -1.70
N VAL A 261 2.39 -8.95 -2.23
CA VAL A 261 2.79 -7.64 -1.73
C VAL A 261 1.57 -6.94 -1.16
N LEU A 262 1.74 -6.26 -0.02
CA LEU A 262 0.73 -5.42 0.60
C LEU A 262 1.21 -3.97 0.59
N LEU A 263 0.47 -3.10 -0.07
CA LEU A 263 0.65 -1.64 0.03
C LEU A 263 -0.37 -1.11 1.05
N VAL A 264 0.10 -0.40 2.08
CA VAL A 264 -0.70 -0.02 3.24
C VAL A 264 -0.62 1.49 3.50
N THR A 265 -1.77 2.15 3.65
CA THR A 265 -1.84 3.56 4.03
C THR A 265 -3.05 3.86 4.92
N CYS A 266 -3.09 5.04 5.54
CA CYS A 266 -4.27 5.57 6.20
C CYS A 266 -5.27 6.13 5.18
N SER A 267 -6.56 6.00 5.44
CA SER A 267 -7.64 6.54 4.60
C SER A 267 -8.83 7.03 5.44
N GLY A 268 -9.85 7.57 4.78
CA GLY A 268 -11.09 7.96 5.46
C GLY A 268 -10.91 9.17 6.40
N TRP A 269 -10.29 10.24 5.90
CA TRP A 269 -10.15 11.50 6.65
C TRP A 269 -11.52 12.12 6.94
N ASN A 270 -11.82 12.39 8.21
CA ASN A 270 -13.10 12.98 8.63
C ASN A 270 -13.03 14.49 8.95
N GLY A 271 -11.89 15.14 8.68
CA GLY A 271 -11.62 16.52 9.09
C GLY A 271 -10.79 16.66 10.36
N HIS A 272 -10.57 15.57 11.10
CA HIS A 272 -9.80 15.56 12.35
C HIS A 272 -8.80 14.40 12.44
N ILE A 273 -9.22 13.20 12.06
CA ILE A 273 -8.43 11.97 12.09
C ILE A 273 -8.74 11.09 10.88
N TYR A 274 -7.81 10.17 10.59
CA TYR A 274 -8.04 9.07 9.66
C TYR A 274 -8.70 7.91 10.40
N LEU A 275 -9.82 7.43 9.89
CA LEU A 275 -10.62 6.39 10.53
C LEU A 275 -10.39 4.99 9.97
N GLU A 276 -9.66 4.91 8.85
CA GLU A 276 -9.50 3.69 8.08
C GLU A 276 -8.05 3.46 7.68
N ASN A 277 -7.75 2.22 7.27
CA ASN A 277 -6.56 1.88 6.51
C ASN A 277 -6.96 1.27 5.17
N THR A 278 -6.33 1.70 4.09
CA THR A 278 -6.45 1.02 2.79
C THR A 278 -5.29 0.05 2.64
N VAL A 279 -5.61 -1.21 2.35
CA VAL A 279 -4.64 -2.27 2.01
C VAL A 279 -4.90 -2.73 0.59
N VAL A 280 -3.89 -2.62 -0.26
CA VAL A 280 -3.88 -3.14 -1.62
C VAL A 280 -3.00 -4.38 -1.65
N THR A 281 -3.55 -5.50 -2.11
CA THR A 281 -2.82 -6.75 -2.31
C THR A 281 -2.48 -6.90 -3.79
N GLY A 282 -1.20 -7.04 -4.08
CA GLY A 282 -0.70 -7.42 -5.39
C GLY A 282 -0.03 -8.79 -5.39
N VAL A 283 -0.12 -9.49 -6.51
CA VAL A 283 0.63 -10.74 -6.77
C VAL A 283 1.54 -10.52 -7.98
N PRO A 284 2.67 -11.25 -8.08
CA PRO A 284 3.52 -11.17 -9.26
C PRO A 284 2.73 -11.40 -10.55
N ALA A 285 2.86 -10.48 -11.51
CA ALA A 285 2.21 -10.57 -12.82
C ALA A 285 2.93 -11.53 -13.77
#